data_AF-A0A5R8KBP4-F1
#
_entry.id   AF-A0A5R8KBP4-F1
#
_cell.length_a   1.000
_cell.length_b   1.000
_cell.length_c   1.000
_cell.angle_alpha   90.00
_cell.angle_beta   90.00
_cell.angle_gamma   90.00
#
_symmetry.space_group_name_H-M   'P 1'
#
loop_
_entity.id
_entity.type
_entity.pdbx_description
1 polymer ?
#
loop_
_entity_poly.entity_id
_entity_poly.type
_entity_poly.pdbx_seq_one_letter_code
_entity_poly.pdbx_strand_id
1 'polypeptide(L)'
;MKKAFEDYRWLAGTHGVRGSLWQGTDHMLVVEGRGVFWAFVERYRRIDYKNIQALSLVRTSSWIWLGVLQAMGVAGLGMGAWLAYGEMSGLALTLAIAALGLLLVLVVHLQKGPSCRCMVQTSVQVLKLKALKRERQALRVMDALEKICLERQGEMPSSEVSAVPLATAVPGPPGLPTAHGKPAWPGSAWVMAAGVTMLLWGLAVAGELWVNGVAFLVTDVLLGLVAFLLVLVGLVRVMSFSTSPGLKGLMWTSVVLQVLSGVGLYVMFIAVSVMSGVNAGSGGRTLTLPEMAEGAANFSMEQAGVWGFLMMGLGGLLAVLGVLMVAGGWWRKVPQAAVPPPMVASGGQTELRPLQDDSNEGG
;
A
#
# COMPACT_ATOMS: atom_id res chain seq x y z
N MET A 1 23.19 15.24 15.46
CA MET A 1 22.05 14.45 15.97
C MET A 1 22.41 13.48 17.09
N LYS A 2 23.53 12.71 17.03
CA LYS A 2 23.85 11.70 18.06
C LYS A 2 23.84 12.21 19.51
N LYS A 3 24.34 13.43 19.77
CA LYS A 3 24.40 14.02 21.12
C LYS A 3 23.03 14.27 21.77
N ALA A 4 21.97 14.49 20.98
CA ALA A 4 20.64 14.78 21.53
C ALA A 4 19.88 13.54 22.02
N PHE A 5 20.43 12.34 21.76
CA PHE A 5 19.81 11.06 22.13
C PHE A 5 20.63 10.26 23.15
N GLU A 6 21.65 10.87 23.77
CA GLU A 6 22.50 10.16 24.74
C GLU A 6 21.70 9.69 25.96
N ASP A 7 20.69 10.45 26.38
CA ASP A 7 19.81 10.11 27.51
C ASP A 7 18.63 9.20 27.13
N TYR A 8 18.53 8.80 25.85
CA TYR A 8 17.37 8.06 25.34
C TYR A 8 17.71 6.61 25.05
N ARG A 9 16.93 5.69 25.63
CA ARG A 9 16.99 4.27 25.30
C ARG A 9 16.13 3.99 24.08
N TRP A 10 16.72 3.42 23.02
CA TRP A 10 15.95 2.98 21.86
C TRP A 10 15.03 1.79 22.22
N LEU A 11 13.74 1.89 21.87
CA LEU A 11 12.75 0.83 22.08
C LEU A 11 12.45 0.05 20.80
N ALA A 12 12.18 0.76 19.69
CA ALA A 12 11.75 0.13 18.45
C ALA A 12 11.85 1.06 17.23
N GLY A 13 11.72 0.46 16.04
CA GLY A 13 11.60 1.17 14.76
C GLY A 13 12.93 1.35 14.03
N THR A 14 12.98 2.28 13.09
CA THR A 14 14.16 2.56 12.28
C THR A 14 14.20 4.06 12.00
N HIS A 15 15.39 4.65 11.95
CA HIS A 15 15.56 6.01 11.42
C HIS A 15 15.06 6.02 9.96
N GLY A 16 13.95 6.71 9.69
CA GLY A 16 13.32 6.74 8.38
C GLY A 16 11.79 6.85 8.42
N VAL A 17 11.13 6.51 7.31
CA VAL A 17 9.69 6.74 7.08
C VAL A 17 8.79 6.04 8.11
N ARG A 18 9.26 4.94 8.71
CA ARG A 18 8.51 4.20 9.74
C ARG A 18 8.58 4.86 11.11
N GLY A 19 9.56 5.73 11.32
CA GLY A 19 9.82 6.33 12.60
C GLY A 19 10.50 5.39 13.59
N SER A 20 10.87 5.95 14.73
CA SER A 20 11.53 5.28 15.83
C SER A 20 10.92 5.70 17.16
N LEU A 21 10.96 4.80 18.12
CA LEU A 21 10.44 4.98 19.47
C LEU A 21 11.60 4.96 20.46
N TRP A 22 11.66 5.97 21.31
CA TRP A 22 12.71 6.15 22.30
C TRP A 22 12.09 6.36 23.67
N GLN A 23 12.68 5.74 24.68
CA GLN A 23 12.33 5.89 26.08
C GLN A 23 13.26 6.93 26.70
N GLY A 24 12.68 8.00 27.23
CA GLY A 24 13.34 8.91 28.16
C GLY A 24 12.97 8.56 29.60
N THR A 25 13.43 9.37 30.55
CA THR A 25 13.25 9.09 31.99
C THR A 25 11.79 9.20 32.43
N ASP A 26 11.06 10.23 31.98
CA ASP A 26 9.67 10.56 32.36
C ASP A 26 8.70 10.58 31.17
N HIS A 27 9.21 10.37 29.96
CA HIS A 27 8.43 10.46 28.73
C HIS A 27 8.94 9.50 27.67
N MET A 28 8.06 9.21 26.72
CA MET A 28 8.39 8.53 25.48
C MET A 28 8.52 9.55 24.35
N LEU A 29 9.58 9.43 23.55
CA LEU A 29 9.81 10.24 22.36
C LEU A 29 9.46 9.42 21.11
N VAL A 30 8.43 9.88 20.39
CA VAL A 30 8.01 9.32 19.12
C VAL A 30 8.60 10.16 17.99
N VAL A 31 9.47 9.56 17.20
CA VAL A 31 10.04 10.19 16.00
C VAL A 31 9.30 9.65 14.80
N GLU A 32 8.56 10.50 14.09
CA GLU A 32 7.84 10.13 12.87
C GLU A 32 8.52 10.72 11.63
N GLY A 33 9.02 9.87 10.73
CA GLY A 33 9.45 10.29 9.41
C GLY A 33 8.27 10.47 8.45
N ARG A 34 8.28 11.54 7.65
CA ARG A 34 7.40 11.72 6.48
C ARG A 34 8.23 11.65 5.20
N GLY A 35 7.79 10.78 4.28
CA GLY A 35 8.40 10.55 2.98
C GLY A 35 7.97 9.21 2.37
N VAL A 36 8.44 8.91 1.16
CA VAL A 36 8.10 7.67 0.44
C VAL A 36 9.22 6.64 0.53
N PHE A 37 10.46 7.06 0.26
CA PHE A 37 11.65 6.20 0.32
C PHE A 37 12.63 6.64 1.41
N TRP A 38 12.73 7.94 1.65
CA TRP A 38 13.55 8.57 2.69
C TRP A 38 12.70 9.57 3.47
N ALA A 39 12.98 9.73 4.77
CA ALA A 39 12.28 10.68 5.62
C ALA A 39 12.89 12.08 5.41
N PHE A 40 12.19 12.93 4.65
CA PHE A 40 12.62 14.31 4.42
C PHE A 40 12.26 15.23 5.58
N VAL A 41 11.18 14.91 6.28
CA VAL A 41 10.67 15.68 7.41
C VAL A 41 10.45 14.74 8.57
N GLU A 42 11.13 15.00 9.67
CA GLU A 42 10.97 14.27 10.92
C GLU A 42 10.13 15.11 11.89
N ARG A 43 9.13 14.48 12.50
CA ARG A 43 8.33 15.09 13.57
C ARG A 43 8.64 14.39 14.87
N TYR A 44 9.01 15.18 15.86
CA TYR A 44 9.33 14.73 17.20
C TYR A 44 8.14 15.01 18.12
N ARG A 45 7.60 13.98 18.76
CA ARG A 45 6.51 14.11 19.72
C ARG A 45 6.94 13.50 21.05
N ARG A 46 7.00 14.34 22.08
CA ARG A 46 7.18 13.91 23.47
C ARG A 46 5.82 13.57 24.08
N ILE A 47 5.73 12.41 24.73
CA ILE A 47 4.52 11.93 25.41
C ILE A 47 4.91 11.53 26.82
N ASP A 48 4.45 12.28 27.82
CA ASP A 48 4.75 11.98 29.21
C ASP A 48 4.00 10.72 29.67
N TYR A 49 4.66 9.84 30.41
CA TYR A 49 4.07 8.57 30.87
C TYR A 49 2.82 8.78 31.73
N LYS A 50 2.79 9.86 32.52
CA LYS A 50 1.63 10.24 33.34
C LYS A 50 0.37 10.53 32.54
N ASN A 51 0.49 10.88 31.26
CA ASN A 51 -0.63 11.28 30.40
C ASN A 51 -1.14 10.14 29.51
N ILE A 52 -0.50 8.97 29.53
CA ILE A 52 -0.91 7.81 28.72
C ILE A 52 -2.09 7.13 29.43
N GLN A 53 -3.25 7.15 28.78
CA GLN A 53 -4.47 6.55 29.31
C GLN A 53 -4.67 5.11 28.84
N ALA A 54 -4.33 4.82 27.59
CA ALA A 54 -4.47 3.48 27.04
C ALA A 54 -3.43 3.19 25.96
N LEU A 55 -3.01 1.92 25.91
CA LEU A 55 -2.20 1.35 24.83
C LEU A 55 -3.05 0.29 24.13
N SER A 56 -3.35 0.47 22.84
CA SER A 56 -4.14 -0.49 22.07
C SER A 56 -3.30 -1.14 20.97
N LEU A 57 -3.50 -2.45 20.79
CA LEU A 57 -2.87 -3.24 19.75
C LEU A 57 -3.94 -3.97 18.94
N VAL A 58 -3.96 -3.72 17.63
CA VAL A 58 -4.92 -4.33 16.71
C VAL A 58 -4.16 -5.10 15.64
N ARG A 59 -4.39 -6.41 15.56
CA ARG A 59 -3.84 -7.26 14.50
C ARG A 59 -4.42 -6.85 13.14
N THR A 60 -3.56 -6.72 12.13
CA THR A 60 -3.98 -6.36 10.77
C THR A 60 -3.88 -7.58 9.84
N SER A 61 -4.95 -7.88 9.11
CA SER A 61 -5.02 -9.00 8.15
C SER A 61 -4.15 -8.81 6.90
N SER A 62 -3.60 -7.61 6.67
CA SER A 62 -2.77 -7.29 5.50
C SER A 62 -1.52 -8.17 5.38
N TRP A 63 -1.01 -8.71 6.49
CA TRP A 63 0.14 -9.61 6.46
C TRP A 63 -0.12 -10.90 5.70
N ILE A 64 -1.34 -11.47 5.84
CA ILE A 64 -1.74 -12.71 5.17
C ILE A 64 -1.76 -12.49 3.67
N TRP A 65 -2.45 -11.44 3.22
CA TRP A 65 -2.55 -11.12 1.78
C TRP A 65 -1.20 -10.88 1.12
N LEU A 66 -0.28 -10.19 1.81
CA LEU A 66 1.07 -10.01 1.28
C LEU A 66 1.84 -11.34 1.21
N GLY A 67 1.66 -12.22 2.20
CA GLY A 67 2.26 -13.56 2.19
C GLY A 67 1.71 -14.43 1.06
N VAL A 68 0.39 -14.41 0.83
CA VAL A 68 -0.26 -15.12 -0.28
C VAL A 68 0.26 -14.62 -1.63
N LEU A 69 0.34 -13.30 -1.81
CA LEU A 69 0.87 -12.71 -3.05
C LEU A 69 2.32 -13.14 -3.31
N GLN A 70 3.16 -13.14 -2.27
CA GLN A 70 4.54 -13.61 -2.37
C GLN A 70 4.61 -15.11 -2.68
N ALA A 71 3.79 -15.94 -2.03
CA ALA A 71 3.72 -17.37 -2.28
C ALA A 71 3.29 -17.68 -3.73
N MET A 72 2.30 -16.95 -4.26
CA MET A 72 1.90 -17.05 -5.65
C MET A 72 3.04 -16.67 -6.61
N GLY A 73 3.79 -15.61 -6.30
CA GLY A 73 4.96 -15.22 -7.08
C GLY A 73 6.05 -16.30 -7.09
N VAL A 74 6.32 -16.92 -5.95
CA VAL A 74 7.29 -18.04 -5.85
C VAL A 74 6.81 -19.23 -6.68
N ALA A 75 5.55 -19.61 -6.54
CA ALA A 75 4.96 -20.73 -7.29
C ALA A 75 4.98 -20.47 -8.81
N GLY A 76 4.62 -19.24 -9.23
CA GLY A 76 4.62 -18.85 -10.64
C GLY A 76 6.02 -18.86 -11.26
N LEU A 77 7.01 -18.26 -10.59
CA LEU A 77 8.40 -18.27 -11.06
C LEU A 77 9.00 -19.67 -11.04
N GLY A 78 8.71 -20.47 -10.00
CA GLY A 78 9.18 -21.86 -9.91
C GLY A 78 8.57 -22.75 -11.00
N MET A 79 7.28 -22.60 -11.29
CA MET A 79 6.62 -23.28 -12.39
C MET A 79 7.20 -22.84 -13.75
N GLY A 80 7.42 -21.54 -13.96
CA GLY A 80 8.06 -21.03 -15.18
C GLY A 80 9.46 -21.59 -15.38
N ALA A 81 10.27 -21.65 -14.31
CA ALA A 81 11.59 -22.26 -14.34
C ALA A 81 11.54 -23.75 -14.70
N TRP A 82 10.58 -24.48 -14.12
CA TRP A 82 10.35 -25.91 -14.41
C TRP A 82 9.97 -26.14 -15.86
N LEU A 83 9.04 -25.35 -16.41
CA LEU A 83 8.60 -25.46 -17.80
C LEU A 83 9.71 -25.10 -18.80
N ALA A 84 10.59 -24.15 -18.45
CA ALA A 84 11.73 -23.78 -19.28
C ALA A 84 12.91 -24.76 -19.19
N TYR A 85 12.87 -25.71 -18.23
CA TYR A 85 13.94 -26.65 -17.98
C TYR A 85 14.05 -27.66 -19.14
N GLY A 86 15.21 -27.69 -19.81
CA GLY A 86 15.48 -28.57 -20.96
C GLY A 86 15.50 -27.84 -22.30
N GLU A 87 14.61 -26.87 -22.52
CA GLU A 87 14.56 -26.10 -23.77
C GLU A 87 15.38 -24.81 -23.70
N MET A 88 15.32 -24.09 -22.58
CA MET A 88 15.96 -22.78 -22.41
C MET A 88 16.67 -22.72 -21.06
N SER A 89 17.78 -23.45 -20.93
CA SER A 89 18.52 -23.60 -19.67
C SER A 89 18.90 -22.27 -18.99
N GLY A 90 19.24 -21.24 -19.76
CA GLY A 90 19.53 -19.89 -19.24
C GLY A 90 18.31 -19.18 -18.64
N LEU A 91 17.14 -19.29 -19.29
CA LEU A 91 15.89 -18.72 -18.77
C LEU A 91 15.40 -19.49 -17.54
N ALA A 92 15.48 -20.82 -17.58
CA ALA A 92 15.15 -21.67 -16.44
C ALA A 92 15.98 -21.30 -15.20
N LEU A 93 17.29 -21.10 -15.38
CA LEU A 93 18.19 -20.71 -14.29
C LEU A 93 17.86 -19.32 -13.74
N THR A 94 17.60 -18.32 -14.58
CA THR A 94 17.26 -16.97 -14.11
C THR A 94 15.94 -16.93 -13.36
N LEU A 95 14.90 -17.63 -13.85
CA LEU A 95 13.62 -17.78 -13.17
C LEU A 95 13.76 -18.54 -11.85
N ALA A 96 14.58 -19.59 -11.80
CA ALA A 96 14.85 -20.35 -10.58
C ALA A 96 15.53 -19.48 -9.51
N ILE A 97 16.54 -18.68 -9.88
CA ILE A 97 17.22 -17.75 -8.97
C ILE A 97 16.23 -16.70 -8.44
N ALA A 98 15.37 -16.14 -9.30
CA ALA A 98 14.35 -15.18 -8.90
C ALA A 98 13.31 -15.80 -7.94
N ALA A 99 12.86 -17.03 -8.23
CA ALA A 99 11.94 -17.78 -7.37
C ALA A 99 12.57 -18.03 -5.99
N LEU A 100 13.85 -18.44 -5.95
CA LEU A 100 14.59 -18.66 -4.71
C LEU A 100 14.75 -17.38 -3.90
N GLY A 101 15.10 -16.26 -4.54
CA GLY A 101 15.20 -14.96 -3.87
C GLY A 101 13.87 -14.52 -3.25
N LEU A 102 12.76 -14.69 -3.97
CA LEU A 102 11.43 -14.36 -3.48
C LEU A 102 10.98 -15.31 -2.35
N LEU A 103 11.35 -16.59 -2.43
CA LEU A 103 11.11 -17.58 -1.37
C LEU A 103 11.83 -17.19 -0.07
N LEU A 104 13.08 -16.75 -0.14
CA LEU A 104 13.81 -16.25 1.04
C LEU A 104 13.11 -15.04 1.67
N VAL A 105 12.63 -14.09 0.85
CA VAL A 105 11.86 -12.94 1.34
C VAL A 105 10.55 -13.39 2.00
N LEU A 106 9.86 -14.37 1.43
CA LEU A 106 8.63 -14.94 1.99
C LEU A 106 8.91 -15.61 3.35
N VAL A 107 9.95 -16.44 3.45
CA VAL A 107 10.35 -17.09 4.71
C VAL A 107 10.62 -16.04 5.79
N VAL A 108 11.39 -15.00 5.49
CA VAL A 108 11.66 -13.90 6.43
C VAL A 108 10.37 -13.15 6.81
N HIS A 109 9.44 -12.94 5.87
CA HIS A 109 8.16 -12.31 6.14
C HIS A 109 7.26 -13.16 7.04
N LEU A 110 7.30 -14.48 6.89
CA LEU A 110 6.59 -15.45 7.72
C LEU A 110 7.18 -15.52 9.13
N GLN A 111 8.52 -15.60 9.25
CA GLN A 111 9.23 -15.62 10.54
C GLN A 111 9.00 -14.35 11.37
N LYS A 112 8.90 -13.18 10.72
CA LYS A 112 8.58 -11.91 11.39
C LYS A 112 7.16 -11.86 11.97
N GLY A 113 6.28 -12.77 11.55
CA GLY A 113 4.95 -12.93 12.09
C GLY A 113 3.96 -11.81 11.70
N PRO A 114 2.73 -11.87 12.24
CA PRO A 114 1.64 -10.97 11.89
C PRO A 114 1.97 -9.49 12.08
N SER A 115 1.38 -8.65 11.22
CA SER A 115 1.45 -7.19 11.36
C SER A 115 0.37 -6.67 12.31
N CYS A 116 0.71 -5.69 13.13
CA CYS A 116 -0.22 -5.00 14.02
C CYS A 116 -0.25 -3.49 13.75
N ARG A 117 -1.24 -2.82 14.35
CA ARG A 117 -1.31 -1.37 14.53
C ARG A 117 -1.35 -1.10 16.02
N CYS A 118 -0.39 -0.32 16.50
CA CYS A 118 -0.38 0.15 17.88
C CYS A 118 -0.81 1.62 17.95
N MET A 119 -1.65 1.93 18.92
CA MET A 119 -2.06 3.31 19.22
C MET A 119 -1.85 3.60 20.70
N VAL A 120 -1.45 4.83 20.99
CA VAL A 120 -1.33 5.40 22.33
C VAL A 120 -2.42 6.44 22.45
N GLN A 121 -3.31 6.26 23.42
CA GLN A 121 -4.28 7.27 23.79
C GLN A 121 -3.73 8.09 24.96
N THR A 122 -3.76 9.40 24.78
CA THR A 122 -3.48 10.38 25.83
C THR A 122 -4.75 11.16 26.13
N SER A 123 -4.73 11.96 27.20
CA SER A 123 -5.84 12.86 27.54
C SER A 123 -6.25 13.81 26.40
N VAL A 124 -5.34 14.13 25.48
CA VAL A 124 -5.58 15.13 24.41
C VAL A 124 -5.74 14.48 23.03
N GLN A 125 -5.09 13.34 22.77
CA GLN A 125 -5.05 12.76 21.42
C GLN A 125 -4.79 11.25 21.41
N VAL A 126 -5.22 10.60 20.33
CA VAL A 126 -4.85 9.22 19.98
C VAL A 126 -3.74 9.27 18.93
N LEU A 127 -2.55 8.76 19.27
CA LEU A 127 -1.38 8.72 18.41
C LEU A 127 -1.08 7.30 17.92
N LYS A 128 -0.87 7.14 16.61
CA LYS A 128 -0.44 5.86 16.03
C LYS A 128 1.08 5.68 16.13
N LEU A 129 1.52 4.60 16.75
CA LEU A 129 2.94 4.24 16.84
C LEU A 129 3.40 3.47 15.60
N LYS A 130 3.85 4.17 14.55
CA LYS A 130 4.30 3.56 13.28
C LYS A 130 5.55 2.67 13.43
N ALA A 131 6.36 2.90 14.46
CA ALA A 131 7.54 2.09 14.77
C ALA A 131 7.19 0.64 15.15
N LEU A 132 5.99 0.40 15.67
CA LEU A 132 5.51 -0.90 16.13
C LEU A 132 4.59 -1.53 15.07
N LYS A 133 5.18 -2.22 14.09
CA LYS A 133 4.44 -2.87 12.99
C LYS A 133 4.28 -4.38 13.17
N ARG A 134 5.13 -5.03 13.98
CA ARG A 134 5.13 -6.48 14.18
C ARG A 134 4.63 -6.80 15.58
N GLU A 135 3.71 -7.75 15.69
CA GLU A 135 3.00 -8.07 16.92
C GLU A 135 3.95 -8.46 18.07
N ARG A 136 4.92 -9.35 17.81
CA ARG A 136 5.89 -9.78 18.83
C ARG A 136 6.73 -8.63 19.39
N GLN A 137 7.17 -7.71 18.53
CA GLN A 137 7.93 -6.54 18.97
C GLN A 137 7.04 -5.54 19.71
N ALA A 138 5.81 -5.35 19.22
CA ALA A 138 4.83 -4.47 19.83
C ALA A 138 4.44 -4.93 21.24
N LEU A 139 4.17 -6.21 21.46
CA LEU A 139 3.85 -6.78 22.78
C LEU A 139 5.00 -6.53 23.76
N ARG A 140 6.24 -6.89 23.40
CA ARG A 140 7.42 -6.64 24.26
C ARG A 140 7.59 -5.17 24.66
N VAL A 141 7.35 -4.26 23.72
CA VAL A 141 7.44 -2.81 23.98
C VAL A 141 6.26 -2.34 24.82
N MET A 142 5.06 -2.87 24.59
CA MET A 142 3.88 -2.57 25.40
C MET A 142 4.06 -3.04 26.84
N ASP A 143 4.53 -4.26 27.07
CA ASP A 143 4.82 -4.78 28.41
C ASP A 143 5.85 -3.91 29.15
N ALA A 144 6.85 -3.40 28.44
CA ALA A 144 7.84 -2.49 29.01
C ALA A 144 7.23 -1.11 29.33
N LEU A 145 6.42 -0.55 28.43
CA LEU A 145 5.75 0.73 28.63
C LEU A 145 4.70 0.68 29.73
N GLU A 146 3.97 -0.42 29.84
CA GLU A 146 2.97 -0.66 30.88
C GLU A 146 3.61 -0.58 32.27
N LYS A 147 4.73 -1.28 32.48
CA LYS A 147 5.47 -1.22 33.75
C LYS A 147 5.89 0.22 34.11
N ILE A 148 6.45 0.96 33.15
CA ILE A 148 6.88 2.34 33.36
C ILE A 148 5.68 3.26 33.66
N CYS A 149 4.54 3.05 32.96
CA CYS A 149 3.34 3.81 33.22
C CYS A 149 2.79 3.54 34.62
N LEU A 150 2.74 2.28 35.06
CA LEU A 150 2.31 1.90 36.42
C LEU A 150 3.21 2.52 37.49
N GLU A 151 4.53 2.45 37.32
CA GLU A 151 5.49 3.09 38.24
C GLU A 151 5.30 4.61 38.35
N ARG A 152 4.88 5.27 37.27
CA ARG A 152 4.76 6.74 37.20
C ARG A 152 3.37 7.27 37.56
N GLN A 153 2.32 6.51 37.31
CA GLN A 153 0.93 6.89 37.61
C GLN A 153 0.54 6.49 39.03
N GLY A 154 1.33 5.62 39.67
CA GLY A 154 0.99 5.02 40.96
C GLY A 154 0.00 3.87 40.79
N GLU A 155 -0.18 3.10 41.86
CA GLU A 155 -1.26 2.11 41.90
C GLU A 155 -2.60 2.86 41.88
N MET A 156 -3.33 2.77 40.75
CA MET A 156 -4.73 3.14 40.75
C MET A 156 -5.45 2.22 41.74
N PRO A 157 -6.20 2.75 42.73
CA PRO A 157 -6.94 1.91 43.66
C PRO A 157 -7.90 1.01 42.86
N SER A 158 -7.61 -0.29 42.89
CA SER A 158 -8.33 -1.33 42.12
C SER A 158 -9.82 -1.41 42.47
N SER A 159 -10.26 -0.74 43.54
CA SER A 159 -11.63 -0.70 44.02
C SER A 159 -12.59 0.10 43.14
N GLU A 160 -12.13 0.97 42.23
CA GLU A 160 -13.01 1.78 41.36
C GLU A 160 -13.16 1.22 39.93
N VAL A 161 -12.40 0.18 39.56
CA VAL A 161 -12.62 -0.56 38.29
C VAL A 161 -13.72 -1.62 38.44
N SER A 162 -14.46 -1.57 39.55
CA SER A 162 -15.61 -2.43 39.82
C SER A 162 -16.78 -2.00 38.95
N ALA A 163 -16.94 -2.69 37.83
CA ALA A 163 -18.15 -2.76 37.03
C ALA A 163 -18.87 -1.41 36.84
N VAL A 164 -18.33 -0.54 35.97
CA VAL A 164 -19.27 0.22 35.14
C VAL A 164 -19.98 -0.86 34.31
N PRO A 165 -21.24 -1.24 34.62
CA PRO A 165 -21.95 -2.22 33.82
C PRO A 165 -21.85 -1.70 32.39
N LEU A 166 -21.40 -2.55 31.46
CA LEU A 166 -21.20 -2.27 30.05
C LEU A 166 -22.35 -1.37 29.58
N ALA A 167 -22.13 -0.05 29.67
CA ALA A 167 -23.26 0.86 29.73
C ALA A 167 -23.92 0.70 28.38
N THR A 168 -25.18 0.25 28.41
CA THR A 168 -26.07 0.09 27.27
C THR A 168 -25.70 1.20 26.30
N ALA A 169 -25.03 0.84 25.20
CA ALA A 169 -24.31 1.78 24.36
C ALA A 169 -25.23 2.96 24.08
N VAL A 170 -25.06 4.05 24.84
CA VAL A 170 -25.87 5.25 24.66
C VAL A 170 -25.55 5.63 23.23
N PRO A 171 -26.55 5.70 22.33
CA PRO A 171 -26.32 6.06 20.94
C PRO A 171 -25.48 7.33 20.97
N GLY A 172 -24.21 7.20 20.58
CA GLY A 172 -23.26 8.30 20.66
C GLY A 172 -23.90 9.51 19.98
N PRO A 173 -23.71 10.74 20.50
CA PRO A 173 -24.32 11.94 19.96
C PRO A 173 -24.27 11.91 18.42
N PRO A 174 -25.42 12.02 17.74
CA PRO A 174 -25.45 11.93 16.28
C PRO A 174 -24.57 13.04 15.72
N GLY A 175 -23.41 12.66 15.19
CA GLY A 175 -22.50 13.60 14.51
C GLY A 175 -21.17 13.89 15.20
N LEU A 176 -20.81 13.27 16.32
CA LEU A 176 -19.39 13.30 16.71
C LEU A 176 -18.58 12.57 15.63
N PRO A 177 -17.67 13.26 14.91
CA PRO A 177 -16.88 12.64 13.86
C PRO A 177 -16.09 11.52 14.52
N THR A 178 -16.44 10.28 14.17
CA THR A 178 -15.69 9.10 14.59
C THR A 178 -14.24 9.33 14.15
N ALA A 179 -13.36 9.65 15.10
CA ALA A 179 -12.03 10.20 14.88
C ALA A 179 -11.06 9.25 14.13
N HIS A 180 -11.55 8.11 13.62
CA HIS A 180 -10.79 7.03 13.02
C HIS A 180 -11.31 6.54 11.67
N GLY A 181 -12.23 7.27 11.02
CA GLY A 181 -12.53 7.06 9.60
C GLY A 181 -11.27 7.22 8.75
N LYS A 182 -11.04 6.32 7.79
CA LYS A 182 -10.03 6.58 6.74
C LYS A 182 -10.38 7.92 6.09
N PRO A 183 -9.38 8.76 5.76
CA PRO A 183 -9.67 10.03 5.10
C PRO A 183 -10.47 9.80 3.82
N ALA A 184 -11.40 10.72 3.53
CA ALA A 184 -12.12 10.74 2.27
C ALA A 184 -11.12 10.77 1.11
N TRP A 185 -11.43 10.04 0.04
CA TRP A 185 -10.58 9.96 -1.14
C TRP A 185 -10.55 11.30 -1.87
N PRO A 186 -9.39 11.99 -1.97
CA PRO A 186 -9.32 13.30 -2.62
C PRO A 186 -9.24 13.21 -4.16
N GLY A 187 -9.41 12.03 -4.74
CA GLY A 187 -8.91 11.74 -6.09
C GLY A 187 -7.43 11.37 -6.08
N SER A 188 -6.94 10.69 -7.12
CA SER A 188 -5.53 10.39 -7.24
C SER A 188 -5.07 10.45 -8.69
N ALA A 189 -4.10 11.33 -8.95
CA ALA A 189 -3.38 11.36 -10.22
C ALA A 189 -2.80 9.99 -10.60
N TRP A 190 -2.49 9.14 -9.61
CA TRP A 190 -2.02 7.77 -9.84
C TRP A 190 -3.07 6.86 -10.48
N VAL A 191 -4.35 6.99 -10.09
CA VAL A 191 -5.43 6.19 -10.70
C VAL A 191 -5.70 6.67 -12.12
N MET A 192 -5.62 7.98 -12.37
CA MET A 192 -5.73 8.53 -13.73
C MET A 192 -4.56 8.09 -14.61
N ALA A 193 -3.33 8.23 -14.12
CA ALA A 193 -2.13 7.78 -14.83
C ALA A 193 -2.21 6.29 -15.15
N ALA A 194 -2.60 5.46 -14.17
CA ALA A 194 -2.83 4.03 -14.38
C ALA A 194 -3.89 3.76 -15.45
N GLY A 195 -5.01 4.50 -15.44
CA GLY A 195 -6.07 4.38 -16.44
C GLY A 195 -5.61 4.77 -17.85
N VAL A 196 -4.86 5.87 -17.99
CA VAL A 196 -4.30 6.32 -19.28
C VAL A 196 -3.29 5.31 -19.81
N THR A 197 -2.34 4.86 -18.99
CA THR A 197 -1.35 3.86 -19.43
C THR A 197 -1.99 2.52 -19.77
N MET A 198 -3.04 2.12 -19.05
CA MET A 198 -3.78 0.89 -19.33
C MET A 198 -4.61 1.00 -20.61
N LEU A 199 -5.15 2.19 -20.91
CA LEU A 199 -5.78 2.49 -22.20
C LEU A 199 -4.77 2.37 -23.35
N LEU A 200 -3.61 3.03 -23.22
CA LEU A 200 -2.56 2.99 -24.23
C LEU A 200 -2.04 1.56 -24.45
N TRP A 201 -1.85 0.80 -23.37
CA TRP A 201 -1.41 -0.58 -23.48
C TRP A 201 -2.48 -1.48 -24.11
N GLY A 202 -3.75 -1.36 -23.71
CA GLY A 202 -4.83 -2.12 -24.33
C GLY A 202 -4.96 -1.86 -25.84
N LEU A 203 -4.74 -0.60 -26.26
CA LEU A 203 -4.67 -0.24 -27.67
C LEU A 203 -3.42 -0.78 -28.36
N ALA A 204 -2.28 -0.83 -27.68
CA ALA A 204 -1.04 -1.40 -28.23
C ALA A 204 -1.15 -2.92 -28.42
N VAL A 205 -1.69 -3.66 -27.44
CA VAL A 205 -1.99 -5.11 -27.54
C VAL A 205 -2.98 -5.39 -28.68
N ALA A 206 -4.00 -4.55 -28.85
CA ALA A 206 -4.87 -4.67 -30.02
C ALA A 206 -4.10 -4.36 -31.31
N GLY A 207 -3.29 -3.30 -31.29
CA GLY A 207 -2.46 -2.78 -32.38
C GLY A 207 -1.38 -3.74 -32.90
N GLU A 208 -0.91 -4.63 -32.04
CA GLU A 208 0.13 -5.64 -32.32
C GLU A 208 -0.22 -6.53 -33.51
N LEU A 209 -1.51 -6.63 -33.83
CA LEU A 209 -2.03 -7.41 -34.94
C LEU A 209 -1.79 -6.77 -36.32
N TRP A 210 -1.49 -5.48 -36.37
CA TRP A 210 -1.24 -4.73 -37.61
C TRP A 210 0.18 -4.21 -37.74
N VAL A 211 0.93 -4.14 -36.63
CA VAL A 211 2.29 -3.60 -36.61
C VAL A 211 3.27 -4.69 -36.23
N ASN A 212 3.91 -5.28 -37.24
CA ASN A 212 4.97 -6.25 -37.04
C ASN A 212 6.30 -5.53 -36.75
N GLY A 213 7.10 -6.12 -35.85
CA GLY A 213 8.46 -5.66 -35.60
C GLY A 213 8.90 -5.74 -34.14
N VAL A 214 10.16 -6.12 -33.93
CA VAL A 214 10.75 -6.32 -32.60
C VAL A 214 10.67 -5.04 -31.76
N ALA A 215 10.83 -3.87 -32.39
CA ALA A 215 10.72 -2.59 -31.70
C ALA A 215 9.32 -2.35 -31.11
N PHE A 216 8.26 -2.75 -31.82
CA PHE A 216 6.89 -2.62 -31.35
C PHE A 216 6.63 -3.59 -30.20
N LEU A 217 7.00 -4.87 -30.35
CA LEU A 217 6.91 -5.89 -29.29
C LEU A 217 7.61 -5.45 -28.00
N VAL A 218 8.85 -4.96 -28.09
CA VAL A 218 9.59 -4.46 -26.93
C VAL A 218 8.89 -3.26 -26.30
N THR A 219 8.35 -2.35 -27.11
CA THR A 219 7.62 -1.18 -26.64
C THR A 219 6.33 -1.58 -25.92
N ASP A 220 5.57 -2.56 -26.45
CA ASP A 220 4.35 -3.07 -25.82
C ASP A 220 4.64 -3.71 -24.45
N VAL A 221 5.65 -4.58 -24.37
CA VAL A 221 6.05 -5.23 -23.12
C VAL A 221 6.46 -4.20 -22.06
N LEU A 222 7.24 -3.19 -22.45
CA LEU A 222 7.63 -2.11 -21.54
C LEU A 222 6.43 -1.27 -21.09
N LEU A 223 5.52 -0.94 -22.01
CA LEU A 223 4.30 -0.20 -21.72
C LEU A 223 3.38 -0.97 -20.77
N GLY A 224 3.21 -2.28 -20.99
CA GLY A 224 2.45 -3.17 -20.12
C GLY A 224 3.04 -3.26 -18.72
N LEU A 225 4.37 -3.36 -18.59
CA LEU A 225 5.04 -3.34 -17.29
C LEU A 225 4.80 -2.02 -16.54
N VAL A 226 4.90 -0.88 -17.23
CA VAL A 226 4.63 0.44 -16.64
C VAL A 226 3.16 0.55 -16.21
N ALA A 227 2.22 0.11 -17.06
CA ALA A 227 0.80 0.11 -16.74
C ALA A 227 0.50 -0.76 -15.50
N PHE A 228 1.16 -1.91 -15.37
CA PHE A 228 1.01 -2.81 -14.22
C PHE A 228 1.48 -2.18 -12.92
N LEU A 229 2.68 -1.58 -12.93
CA LEU A 229 3.23 -0.91 -11.76
C LEU A 229 2.33 0.27 -11.32
N LEU A 230 1.82 1.06 -12.27
CA LEU A 230 0.93 2.17 -11.97
C LEU A 230 -0.42 1.70 -11.41
N VAL A 231 -1.01 0.62 -11.93
CA VAL A 231 -2.23 0.03 -11.37
C VAL A 231 -1.98 -0.47 -9.94
N LEU A 232 -0.84 -1.12 -9.67
CA LEU A 232 -0.47 -1.55 -8.31
C LEU A 232 -0.32 -0.36 -7.34
N VAL A 233 0.38 0.70 -7.75
CA VAL A 233 0.52 1.92 -6.95
C VAL A 233 -0.85 2.56 -6.70
N GLY A 234 -1.67 2.66 -7.75
CA GLY A 234 -3.04 3.14 -7.66
C GLY A 234 -3.88 2.32 -6.68
N LEU A 235 -3.77 0.98 -6.72
CA LEU A 235 -4.53 0.07 -5.86
C LEU A 235 -4.12 0.24 -4.39
N VAL A 236 -2.82 0.30 -4.09
CA VAL A 236 -2.31 0.56 -2.73
C VAL A 236 -2.85 1.90 -2.20
N ARG A 237 -2.86 2.93 -3.06
CA ARG A 237 -3.45 4.23 -2.70
C ARG A 237 -4.95 4.09 -2.44
N VAL A 238 -5.73 3.53 -3.37
CA VAL A 238 -7.18 3.34 -3.20
C VAL A 238 -7.52 2.59 -1.90
N MET A 239 -6.72 1.59 -1.54
CA MET A 239 -6.90 0.81 -0.30
C MET A 239 -6.59 1.58 0.98
N SER A 240 -5.79 2.65 0.90
CA SER A 240 -5.41 3.50 2.04
C SER A 240 -6.48 4.52 2.45
N PHE A 241 -7.44 4.84 1.56
CA PHE A 241 -8.53 5.79 1.80
C PHE A 241 -9.91 5.12 1.93
N SER A 242 -10.93 5.87 2.36
CA SER A 242 -12.33 5.43 2.29
C SER A 242 -12.87 5.61 0.87
N THR A 243 -12.56 4.65 0.00
CA THR A 243 -13.03 4.62 -1.40
C THR A 243 -14.25 3.72 -1.56
N SER A 244 -15.09 4.02 -2.56
CA SER A 244 -16.26 3.20 -2.86
C SER A 244 -15.86 1.77 -3.26
N PRO A 245 -16.69 0.76 -2.98
CA PRO A 245 -16.46 -0.62 -3.41
C PRO A 245 -16.24 -0.75 -4.92
N GLY A 246 -16.99 -0.02 -5.75
CA GLY A 246 -16.85 -0.07 -7.21
C GLY A 246 -15.45 0.27 -7.74
N LEU A 247 -14.79 1.31 -7.20
CA LEU A 247 -13.43 1.67 -7.60
C LEU A 247 -12.41 0.60 -7.15
N LYS A 248 -12.59 0.01 -5.97
CA LYS A 248 -11.73 -1.10 -5.51
C LYS A 248 -11.89 -2.31 -6.42
N GLY A 249 -13.14 -2.66 -6.75
CA GLY A 249 -13.46 -3.71 -7.70
C GLY A 249 -12.78 -3.47 -9.03
N LEU A 250 -12.93 -2.27 -9.59
CA LEU A 250 -12.29 -1.86 -10.85
C LEU A 250 -10.77 -2.06 -10.81
N MET A 251 -10.08 -1.58 -9.77
CA MET A 251 -8.63 -1.72 -9.64
C MET A 251 -8.18 -3.19 -9.54
N TRP A 252 -8.93 -4.02 -8.81
CA TRP A 252 -8.63 -5.45 -8.70
C TRP A 252 -8.88 -6.18 -10.02
N THR A 253 -9.99 -5.89 -10.70
CA THR A 253 -10.28 -6.44 -12.04
C THR A 253 -9.17 -6.07 -13.01
N SER A 254 -8.67 -4.82 -12.98
CA SER A 254 -7.52 -4.41 -13.79
C SER A 254 -6.30 -5.27 -13.48
N VAL A 255 -5.89 -5.43 -12.22
CA VAL A 255 -4.74 -6.29 -11.87
C VAL A 255 -4.90 -7.71 -12.39
N VAL A 256 -6.06 -8.33 -12.18
CA VAL A 256 -6.34 -9.69 -12.66
C VAL A 256 -6.23 -9.75 -14.18
N LEU A 257 -6.82 -8.78 -14.88
CA LEU A 257 -6.81 -8.77 -16.33
C LEU A 257 -5.40 -8.60 -16.90
N GLN A 258 -4.58 -7.71 -16.32
CA GLN A 258 -3.19 -7.55 -16.76
C GLN A 258 -2.34 -8.80 -16.54
N VAL A 259 -2.56 -9.52 -15.43
CA VAL A 259 -1.90 -10.81 -15.20
C VAL A 259 -2.33 -11.85 -16.24
N LEU A 260 -3.63 -11.93 -16.55
CA LEU A 260 -4.13 -12.82 -17.59
C LEU A 260 -3.57 -12.46 -18.97
N SER A 261 -3.46 -11.16 -19.30
CA SER A 261 -2.84 -10.67 -20.53
C SER A 261 -1.36 -11.04 -20.60
N GLY A 262 -0.59 -10.81 -19.54
CA GLY A 262 0.83 -11.18 -19.51
C GLY A 262 1.05 -12.69 -19.68
N VAL A 263 0.23 -13.51 -19.02
CA VAL A 263 0.26 -14.97 -19.20
C VAL A 263 -0.12 -15.36 -20.63
N GLY A 264 -1.17 -14.74 -21.18
CA GLY A 264 -1.63 -14.99 -22.55
C GLY A 264 -0.58 -14.66 -23.61
N LEU A 265 0.05 -13.49 -23.51
CA LEU A 265 1.15 -13.07 -24.39
C LEU A 265 2.35 -14.01 -24.26
N TYR A 266 2.68 -14.45 -23.03
CA TYR A 266 3.76 -15.40 -22.82
C TYR A 266 3.49 -16.77 -23.46
N VAL A 267 2.27 -17.32 -23.28
CA VAL A 267 1.88 -18.59 -23.91
C VAL A 267 1.93 -18.48 -25.43
N MET A 268 1.45 -17.37 -25.98
CA MET A 268 1.55 -17.08 -27.41
C MET A 268 3.00 -17.03 -27.89
N PHE A 269 3.87 -16.31 -27.18
CA PHE A 269 5.29 -16.22 -27.51
C PHE A 269 5.95 -17.61 -27.57
N ILE A 270 5.66 -18.49 -26.61
CA ILE A 270 6.16 -19.87 -26.62
C ILE A 270 5.60 -20.66 -27.80
N ALA A 271 4.29 -20.60 -28.03
CA ALA A 271 3.65 -21.32 -29.14
C ALA A 271 4.25 -20.91 -30.50
N VAL A 272 4.46 -19.60 -30.72
CA VAL A 272 5.11 -19.08 -31.92
C VAL A 272 6.55 -19.56 -32.02
N SER A 273 7.31 -19.50 -30.93
CA SER A 273 8.71 -19.94 -30.92
C SER A 273 8.84 -21.43 -31.29
N VAL A 274 7.94 -22.27 -30.80
CA VAL A 274 7.89 -23.71 -31.13
C VAL A 274 7.53 -23.90 -32.61
N MET A 275 6.49 -23.22 -33.11
CA MET A 275 6.07 -23.34 -34.52
C MET A 275 7.15 -22.84 -35.49
N SER A 276 7.82 -21.73 -35.18
CA SER A 276 8.94 -21.21 -35.98
C SER A 276 10.12 -22.17 -35.98
N GLY A 277 10.45 -22.80 -34.84
CA GLY A 277 11.51 -23.80 -34.75
C GLY A 277 11.23 -25.07 -35.58
N VAL A 278 9.98 -25.52 -35.60
CA VAL A 278 9.51 -26.65 -36.42
C VAL A 278 9.59 -26.30 -37.91
N ASN A 279 9.08 -25.14 -38.31
CA ASN A 279 9.04 -24.73 -39.72
C ASN A 279 10.43 -24.42 -40.29
N ALA A 280 11.38 -24.00 -39.46
CA ALA A 280 12.76 -23.75 -39.88
C ALA A 280 13.54 -25.04 -40.21
N GLY A 281 12.94 -26.23 -40.08
CA GLY A 281 13.61 -27.51 -40.37
C GLY A 281 14.87 -27.73 -39.52
N SER A 282 14.93 -27.08 -38.35
CA SER A 282 16.17 -26.81 -37.62
C SER A 282 16.84 -28.05 -36.98
N GLY A 283 16.32 -29.26 -37.20
CA GLY A 283 16.99 -30.52 -36.83
C GLY A 283 17.37 -30.62 -35.35
N GLY A 284 16.62 -29.95 -34.45
CA GLY A 284 16.92 -29.92 -33.02
C GLY A 284 17.90 -28.82 -32.58
N ARG A 285 18.25 -27.86 -33.45
CA ARG A 285 19.03 -26.68 -33.05
C ARG A 285 18.18 -25.77 -32.15
N THR A 286 18.69 -25.47 -30.97
CA THR A 286 18.10 -24.45 -30.07
C THR A 286 18.15 -23.08 -30.76
N LEU A 287 16.99 -22.45 -30.94
CA LEU A 287 16.90 -21.08 -31.43
C LEU A 287 17.56 -20.11 -30.45
N THR A 288 18.30 -19.14 -30.96
CA THR A 288 18.84 -18.05 -30.15
C THR A 288 17.74 -17.07 -29.77
N LEU A 289 17.91 -16.32 -28.66
CA LEU A 289 16.91 -15.35 -28.20
C LEU A 289 16.52 -14.31 -29.27
N PRO A 290 17.46 -13.77 -30.09
CA PRO A 290 17.12 -12.85 -31.18
C PRO A 290 16.27 -13.51 -32.27
N GLU A 291 16.57 -14.76 -32.65
CA GLU A 291 15.79 -15.52 -33.64
C GLU A 291 14.36 -15.79 -33.13
N MET A 292 14.20 -16.11 -31.84
CA MET A 292 12.88 -16.26 -31.20
C MET A 292 12.10 -14.93 -31.19
N ALA A 293 12.78 -13.83 -30.84
CA ALA A 293 12.16 -12.51 -30.81
C ALA A 293 11.75 -12.03 -32.21
N GLU A 294 12.57 -12.29 -33.24
CA GLU A 294 12.26 -11.99 -34.63
C GLU A 294 11.12 -12.86 -35.17
N GLY A 295 11.09 -14.15 -34.81
CA GLY A 295 9.98 -15.04 -35.13
C GLY A 295 8.66 -14.58 -34.49
N ALA A 296 8.69 -14.19 -33.21
CA ALA A 296 7.54 -13.63 -32.51
C ALA A 296 7.08 -12.29 -33.12
N ALA A 297 8.02 -11.42 -33.47
CA ALA A 297 7.72 -10.10 -34.02
C ALA A 297 7.14 -10.12 -35.44
N ASN A 298 7.37 -11.19 -36.20
CA ASN A 298 6.87 -11.37 -37.56
C ASN A 298 5.57 -12.20 -37.62
N PHE A 299 5.06 -12.63 -36.47
CA PHE A 299 3.88 -13.47 -36.39
C PHE A 299 2.61 -12.67 -36.62
N SER A 300 1.88 -12.96 -37.72
CA SER A 300 0.69 -12.20 -38.10
C SER A 300 -0.61 -12.78 -37.53
N MET A 301 -1.67 -11.96 -37.51
CA MET A 301 -3.00 -12.35 -37.00
C MET A 301 -3.58 -13.59 -37.71
N GLU A 302 -3.33 -13.75 -39.01
CA GLU A 302 -3.77 -14.93 -39.78
C GLU A 302 -3.15 -16.22 -39.25
N GLN A 303 -1.91 -16.15 -38.77
CA GLN A 303 -1.20 -17.32 -38.23
C GLN A 303 -1.63 -17.62 -36.79
N ALA A 304 -2.03 -16.59 -36.02
CA ALA A 304 -2.52 -16.74 -34.65
C ALA A 304 -3.91 -17.37 -34.56
N GLY A 305 -4.72 -17.29 -35.62
CA GLY A 305 -6.08 -17.81 -35.65
C GLY A 305 -6.94 -17.27 -34.50
N VAL A 306 -7.61 -18.18 -33.78
CA VAL A 306 -8.50 -17.84 -32.65
C VAL A 306 -7.79 -17.07 -31.54
N TRP A 307 -6.50 -17.33 -31.31
CA TRP A 307 -5.75 -16.67 -30.25
C TRP A 307 -5.52 -15.18 -30.52
N GLY A 308 -5.33 -14.80 -31.79
CA GLY A 308 -5.22 -13.38 -32.18
C GLY A 308 -6.47 -12.60 -31.83
N PHE A 309 -7.66 -13.16 -32.12
CA PHE A 309 -8.94 -12.55 -31.75
C PHE A 309 -9.15 -12.48 -30.24
N LEU A 310 -8.73 -13.50 -29.49
CA LEU A 310 -8.81 -13.49 -28.02
C LEU A 310 -7.92 -12.38 -27.43
N MET A 311 -6.69 -12.21 -27.94
CA MET A 311 -5.81 -11.12 -27.50
C MET A 311 -6.36 -9.74 -27.89
N MET A 312 -6.97 -9.60 -29.07
CA MET A 312 -7.64 -8.36 -29.48
C MET A 312 -8.79 -8.01 -28.53
N GLY A 313 -9.64 -8.99 -28.19
CA GLY A 313 -10.73 -8.81 -27.23
C GLY A 313 -10.22 -8.44 -25.84
N LEU A 314 -9.12 -9.04 -25.42
CA LEU A 314 -8.46 -8.76 -24.15
C LEU A 314 -7.86 -7.35 -24.12
N GLY A 315 -7.18 -6.92 -25.18
CA GLY A 315 -6.68 -5.55 -25.35
C GLY A 315 -7.81 -4.52 -25.35
N GLY A 316 -8.93 -4.82 -26.03
CA GLY A 316 -10.14 -3.99 -25.98
C GLY A 316 -10.73 -3.87 -24.58
N LEU A 317 -10.78 -4.96 -23.81
CA LEU A 317 -11.26 -4.95 -22.44
C LEU A 317 -10.33 -4.14 -21.51
N LEU A 318 -9.02 -4.27 -21.67
CA LEU A 318 -8.03 -3.43 -20.97
C LEU A 318 -8.24 -1.95 -21.28
N ALA A 319 -8.48 -1.61 -22.56
CA ALA A 319 -8.73 -0.24 -22.99
C ALA A 319 -10.00 0.34 -22.35
N VAL A 320 -11.10 -0.43 -22.33
CA VAL A 320 -12.36 -0.02 -21.67
C VAL A 320 -12.15 0.20 -20.18
N LEU A 321 -11.45 -0.69 -19.48
CA LEU A 321 -11.13 -0.50 -18.05
C LEU A 321 -10.28 0.74 -17.83
N GLY A 322 -9.32 1.02 -18.73
CA GLY A 322 -8.53 2.25 -18.72
C GLY A 322 -9.41 3.50 -18.78
N VAL A 323 -10.37 3.54 -19.70
CA VAL A 323 -11.36 4.64 -19.81
C VAL A 323 -12.19 4.77 -18.53
N LEU A 324 -12.69 3.67 -17.98
CA LEU A 324 -13.46 3.67 -16.74
C LEU A 324 -12.63 4.18 -15.54
N MET A 325 -11.34 3.86 -15.49
CA MET A 325 -10.43 4.36 -14.45
C MET A 325 -10.18 5.87 -14.58
N VAL A 326 -10.01 6.37 -15.82
CA VAL A 326 -9.87 7.81 -16.09
C VAL A 326 -11.16 8.56 -15.73
N ALA A 327 -12.31 8.08 -16.19
CA ALA A 327 -13.62 8.67 -15.89
C ALA A 327 -13.92 8.64 -14.38
N GLY A 328 -13.67 7.51 -13.70
CA GLY A 328 -13.84 7.35 -12.26
C GLY A 328 -12.89 8.22 -11.44
N GLY A 329 -11.70 8.51 -11.95
CA GLY A 329 -10.75 9.46 -11.38
C GLY A 329 -11.22 10.92 -11.50
N TRP A 330 -11.87 11.27 -12.61
CA TRP A 330 -12.29 12.64 -12.90
C TRP A 330 -13.61 13.04 -12.23
N TRP A 331 -14.62 12.15 -12.26
CA TRP A 331 -15.98 12.45 -11.76
C TRP A 331 -16.13 12.51 -10.24
N ARG A 332 -15.06 12.22 -9.48
CA ARG A 332 -15.12 12.13 -8.01
C ARG A 332 -14.25 13.14 -7.30
N LYS A 333 -14.12 14.33 -7.86
CA LYS A 333 -13.96 15.52 -7.02
C LYS A 333 -15.30 15.73 -6.30
N VAL A 334 -15.55 14.95 -5.24
CA VAL A 334 -16.63 15.27 -4.31
C VAL A 334 -16.35 16.71 -3.91
N PRO A 335 -17.25 17.67 -4.21
CA PRO A 335 -17.10 19.02 -3.72
C PRO A 335 -16.85 18.84 -2.23
N GLN A 336 -15.70 19.27 -1.72
CA GLN A 336 -15.50 19.26 -0.28
C GLN A 336 -16.69 20.06 0.24
N ALA A 337 -17.69 19.37 0.78
CA ALA A 337 -18.87 20.01 1.34
C ALA A 337 -18.27 21.02 2.27
N ALA A 338 -18.43 22.30 1.93
CA ALA A 338 -17.68 23.38 2.53
C ALA A 338 -17.74 23.13 4.01
N VAL A 339 -16.60 22.79 4.62
CA VAL A 339 -16.55 22.51 6.06
C VAL A 339 -17.21 23.74 6.64
N PRO A 340 -18.40 23.61 7.27
CA PRO A 340 -19.15 24.77 7.70
C PRO A 340 -18.14 25.59 8.50
N PRO A 341 -17.96 26.88 8.16
CA PRO A 341 -16.94 27.71 8.79
C PRO A 341 -17.07 27.45 10.28
N PRO A 342 -15.95 27.16 10.97
CA PRO A 342 -16.00 26.74 12.38
C PRO A 342 -16.97 27.69 13.03
N MET A 343 -18.08 27.16 13.56
CA MET A 343 -19.05 28.00 14.26
C MET A 343 -18.19 28.73 15.26
N VAL A 344 -17.92 30.00 14.96
CA VAL A 344 -17.25 30.91 15.86
C VAL A 344 -18.21 30.84 17.00
N ALA A 345 -17.85 30.05 18.03
CA ALA A 345 -18.60 30.00 19.25
C ALA A 345 -18.80 31.47 19.54
N SER A 346 -20.05 31.92 19.45
CA SER A 346 -20.37 33.31 19.68
C SER A 346 -19.96 33.47 21.12
N GLY A 347 -18.73 33.93 21.32
CA GLY A 347 -18.21 34.23 22.62
C GLY A 347 -19.25 35.18 23.13
N GLY A 348 -20.01 34.73 24.13
CA GLY A 348 -20.59 35.66 25.07
C GLY A 348 -19.41 36.54 25.43
N GLN A 349 -19.39 37.74 24.86
CA GLN A 349 -18.64 38.83 25.42
C GLN A 349 -19.21 38.94 26.82
N THR A 350 -18.62 38.21 27.76
CA THR A 350 -18.66 38.57 29.15
C THR A 350 -17.94 39.91 29.14
N GLU A 351 -18.71 40.98 29.00
CA GLU A 351 -18.27 42.33 29.31
C GLU A 351 -17.51 42.21 30.62
N LEU A 352 -16.18 42.31 30.53
CA LEU A 352 -15.34 42.60 31.67
C LEU A 352 -15.75 44.00 32.08
N ARG A 353 -16.76 44.06 32.96
CA ARG A 353 -17.17 45.26 33.67
C ARG A 353 -15.89 45.81 34.30
N PRO A 354 -15.42 47.02 33.91
CA PRO A 354 -14.21 47.57 34.48
C PRO A 354 -14.43 47.71 35.98
N LEU A 355 -13.51 47.14 36.75
CA LEU A 355 -13.38 47.38 38.19
C LEU A 355 -13.22 48.90 38.35
N GLN A 356 -14.30 49.53 38.82
CA GLN A 356 -14.33 50.92 39.19
C GLN A 356 -13.50 51.06 40.46
N ASP A 357 -12.38 51.77 40.32
CA ASP A 357 -11.39 52.02 41.36
C ASP A 357 -11.93 53.13 42.28
N ASP A 358 -12.56 52.74 43.40
CA ASP A 358 -13.04 53.65 44.44
C ASP A 358 -11.87 54.13 45.33
N SER A 359 -10.94 54.89 44.77
CA SER A 359 -9.81 55.47 45.52
C SER A 359 -9.54 56.94 45.17
N ASN A 360 -10.35 57.85 45.74
CA ASN A 360 -10.07 59.28 46.06
C ASN A 360 -11.43 60.01 46.12
N GLU A 361 -11.79 60.82 47.11
CA GLU A 361 -11.03 61.91 47.74
C GLU A 361 -11.43 62.10 49.21
N GLY A 362 -10.42 62.17 50.08
CA GLY A 362 -10.51 62.79 51.39
C GLY A 362 -9.26 63.65 51.56
N GLY A 363 -9.44 64.97 51.50
CA GLY A 363 -8.37 65.98 51.63
C GLY A 363 -8.90 67.38 51.42
#